data_AF-A0A2U8PER0-F1
#
_entry.id   AF-A0A2U8PER0-F1
#
_cell.length_a   1.000
_cell.length_b   1.000
_cell.length_c   1.000
_cell.angle_alpha   90.00
_cell.angle_beta   90.00
_cell.angle_gamma   90.00
#
_symmetry.space_group_name_H-M   'P 1'
#
loop_
_entity.id
_entity.type
_entity.pdbx_description
1 polymer ?
#
loop_
_entity_poly.entity_id
_entity_poly.type
_entity_poly.pdbx_seq_one_letter_code
_entity_poly.pdbx_strand_id
1 'polypeptide(L)' 'MTAKRRRVKHTLTFEERLSEEARRFKEAAEREPPGSLARDLLLRRARQAETASRMNDWLRSPGLQQPK' A
#
# COMPACT_ATOMS: atom_id res chain seq x y z
N MET A 1 5.10 32.03 2.36
CA MET A 1 3.82 31.31 2.48
C MET A 1 4.07 30.00 3.22
N THR A 2 3.66 29.86 4.47
CA THR A 2 3.81 28.59 5.21
C THR A 2 2.67 27.66 4.84
N ALA A 3 2.95 26.64 4.02
CA ALA A 3 1.97 25.63 3.64
C ALA A 3 1.47 24.89 4.90
N LYS A 4 0.16 24.96 5.16
CA LYS A 4 -0.46 24.28 6.31
C LYS A 4 -0.35 22.76 6.12
N ARG A 5 0.45 22.10 6.96
CA ARG A 5 0.58 20.63 6.95
C ARG A 5 -0.78 19.99 7.26
N ARG A 6 -1.28 19.16 6.35
CA ARG A 6 -2.47 18.34 6.59
C ARG A 6 -2.09 17.14 7.45
N ARG A 7 -2.46 17.20 8.74
CA ARG A 7 -2.32 16.04 9.64
C ARG A 7 -3.49 15.10 9.42
N VAL A 8 -3.21 13.90 8.94
CA VAL A 8 -4.20 12.81 8.86
C VAL A 8 -3.97 11.89 10.06
N LYS A 9 -5.03 11.60 10.82
CA LYS A 9 -4.97 10.56 11.85
C LYS A 9 -5.27 9.21 11.19
N HIS A 10 -4.32 8.29 11.29
CA HIS A 10 -4.51 6.90 10.87
C HIS A 10 -4.82 6.08 12.11
N THR A 11 -6.02 5.47 12.14
CA THR A 11 -6.45 4.55 13.20
C THR A 11 -5.86 3.16 13.03
N LEU A 12 -5.70 2.74 11.77
CA LEU A 12 -5.06 1.50 11.37
C LEU A 12 -3.56 1.70 11.18
N THR A 13 -2.81 0.61 11.33
CA THR A 13 -1.37 0.54 11.05
C THR A 13 -1.09 0.81 9.57
N PHE A 14 0.19 1.01 9.23
CA PHE A 14 0.57 1.21 7.83
C PHE A 14 0.34 -0.06 6.99
N GLU A 15 0.63 -1.23 7.54
CA GLU A 15 0.45 -2.54 6.91
C GLU A 15 -1.03 -2.81 6.61
N GLU A 16 -1.92 -2.62 7.59
CA GLU A 16 -3.36 -2.81 7.43
C GLU A 16 -3.96 -1.90 6.35
N ARG A 17 -3.49 -0.65 6.26
CA ARG A 17 -3.95 0.26 5.20
C ARG A 17 -3.48 -0.17 3.82
N LEU A 18 -2.24 -0.64 3.70
CA LEU A 18 -1.72 -1.13 2.43
C LEU A 18 -2.42 -2.42 1.99
N SER A 19 -2.75 -3.32 2.92
CA SER A 19 -3.48 -4.54 2.62
C SER A 19 -4.92 -4.27 2.18
N GLU A 20 -5.62 -3.33 2.85
CA GLU A 20 -6.94 -2.86 2.41
C GLU A 20 -6.88 -2.25 1.00
N GLU A 21 -5.88 -1.42 0.72
CA GLU A 21 -5.74 -0.77 -0.58
C GLU A 21 -5.44 -1.80 -1.69
N ALA A 22 -4.57 -2.78 -1.41
CA ALA A 22 -4.30 -3.89 -2.32
C ALA A 22 -5.57 -4.67 -2.65
N ARG A 23 -6.41 -4.95 -1.63
CA ARG A 23 -7.70 -5.63 -1.81
C ARG A 23 -8.64 -4.81 -2.71
N ARG A 24 -8.76 -3.50 -2.46
CA ARG A 24 -9.59 -2.60 -3.29
C ARG A 24 -9.14 -2.58 -4.74
N PHE A 25 -7.84 -2.56 -5.01
CA PHE A 25 -7.34 -2.61 -6.38
C PHE A 25 -7.62 -3.94 -7.06
N LYS A 26 -7.55 -5.06 -6.34
CA LYS A 26 -7.93 -6.37 -6.89
C LYS A 26 -9.43 -6.44 -7.21
N GLU A 27 -10.28 -6.00 -6.29
CA GLU A 27 -11.74 -5.94 -6.50
C GLU A 27 -12.11 -5.03 -7.67
N ALA A 28 -11.43 -3.88 -7.82
CA ALA A 28 -11.61 -3.01 -8.98
C ALA A 28 -11.13 -3.69 -10.28
N ALA A 29 -9.99 -4.39 -10.24
CA ALA A 29 -9.45 -5.09 -11.40
C ALA A 29 -10.36 -6.24 -11.89
N GLU A 30 -11.09 -6.89 -10.97
CA GLU A 30 -12.06 -7.93 -11.29
C GLU A 30 -13.30 -7.41 -12.02
N ARG A 31 -13.67 -6.14 -11.80
CA ARG A 31 -14.79 -5.48 -12.49
C ARG A 31 -14.43 -5.04 -13.91
N GLU A 32 -13.15 -4.95 -14.22
CA GLU A 32 -12.67 -4.53 -15.52
C GLU A 32 -12.58 -5.71 -16.51
N PRO A 33 -12.78 -5.45 -17.82
CA PRO A 33 -12.64 -6.48 -18.84
C PRO A 33 -11.24 -7.14 -18.79
N PRO A 34 -11.16 -8.47 -19.02
CA PRO A 34 -9.89 -9.16 -19.16
C PRO A 34 -9.03 -8.54 -20.24
N GLY A 35 -7.73 -8.35 -19.96
CA GLY A 35 -6.78 -7.76 -20.91
C GLY A 35 -6.93 -6.25 -21.14
N SER A 36 -7.81 -5.56 -20.39
CA SER A 36 -7.87 -4.11 -20.42
C SER A 36 -6.64 -3.48 -19.75
N LEU A 37 -6.17 -2.37 -20.31
CA LEU A 37 -5.09 -1.58 -19.71
C LEU A 37 -5.44 -1.13 -18.28
N ALA A 38 -6.71 -0.78 -18.04
CA ALA A 38 -7.19 -0.38 -16.72
C ALA A 38 -7.01 -1.50 -15.68
N ARG A 39 -7.41 -2.74 -16.02
CA ARG A 39 -7.18 -3.92 -15.19
C ARG A 39 -5.70 -4.12 -14.88
N ASP A 40 -4.83 -4.03 -15.87
CA ASP A 40 -3.40 -4.22 -15.68
C ASP A 40 -2.79 -3.15 -14.75
N LEU A 41 -3.20 -1.89 -14.90
CA LEU A 41 -2.76 -0.80 -14.02
C LEU A 41 -3.22 -1.01 -12.57
N LEU A 42 -4.47 -1.45 -12.36
CA LEU A 42 -4.99 -1.78 -11.04
C LEU A 42 -4.21 -2.94 -10.41
N LEU A 43 -3.95 -4.01 -11.16
CA LEU A 43 -3.15 -5.14 -10.69
C LEU A 43 -1.71 -4.75 -10.37
N ARG A 44 -1.09 -3.85 -11.15
CA ARG A 44 0.23 -3.30 -10.84
C ARG A 44 0.21 -2.52 -9.53
N ARG A 45 -0.84 -1.72 -9.28
CA ARG A 45 -0.98 -0.94 -8.05
C ARG A 45 -1.20 -1.84 -6.82
N ALA A 46 -1.99 -2.91 -6.97
CA ALA A 46 -2.16 -3.92 -5.92
C ALA A 46 -0.80 -4.53 -5.51
N ARG A 47 0.01 -4.95 -6.48
CA ARG A 47 1.35 -5.50 -6.22
C ARG A 47 2.28 -4.50 -5.54
N GLN A 48 2.20 -3.21 -5.90
CA GLN A 48 2.99 -2.17 -5.24
C GLN A 48 2.61 -2.03 -3.77
N ALA A 49 1.32 -2.07 -3.44
CA ALA A 49 0.84 -1.99 -2.06
C ALA A 49 1.29 -3.20 -1.23
N GLU A 50 1.20 -4.41 -1.78
CA GLU A 50 1.72 -5.64 -1.14
C GLU A 50 3.23 -5.57 -0.90
N THR A 51 3.97 -5.11 -1.91
CA THR A 51 5.44 -4.95 -1.81
C THR A 51 5.81 -3.93 -0.74
N ALA A 52 5.09 -2.82 -0.66
CA ALA A 52 5.31 -1.80 0.37
C ALA A 52 5.04 -2.35 1.78
N SER A 53 4.03 -3.20 1.96
CA SER A 53 3.78 -3.86 3.25
C SER A 53 4.97 -4.74 3.64
N ARG A 54 5.42 -5.60 2.72
CA ARG A 54 6.57 -6.48 2.95
C ARG A 54 7.85 -5.71 3.26
N MET A 55 8.09 -4.59 2.57
CA MET A 55 9.24 -3.71 2.84
C MET A 55 9.15 -3.12 4.25
N ASN A 56 7.97 -2.68 4.67
CA ASN A 56 7.78 -2.17 6.02
C ASN A 56 8.02 -3.26 7.08
N ASP A 57 7.58 -4.50 6.84
CA ASP A 57 7.84 -5.63 7.74
C ASP A 57 9.35 -5.89 7.87
N TRP A 58 10.06 -5.83 6.75
CA TRP A 58 11.52 -5.97 6.72
C TRP A 58 12.22 -4.87 7.52
N LEU A 59 11.84 -3.60 7.31
CA LEU A 59 12.40 -2.45 8.05
C LEU A 59 12.09 -2.47 9.55
N ARG A 60 11.03 -3.16 9.95
CA ARG A 60 10.65 -3.36 11.36
C ARG A 60 11.40 -4.51 12.02
N SER A 61 12.09 -5.35 11.25
CA SER A 61 12.80 -6.50 11.78
C SER A 61 13.97 -6.09 12.70
N PRO A 62 14.09 -6.67 13.92
CA PRO A 62 15.11 -6.27 14.90
C PRO A 62 16.56 -6.38 14.38
N GLY A 63 16.83 -7.32 13.48
CA GLY A 63 18.17 -7.53 12.93
C GLY A 63 18.68 -6.41 12.01
N LEU A 64 17.81 -5.47 11.62
CA LEU A 64 18.14 -4.31 10.78
C LEU A 64 17.97 -2.99 11.50
N GLN A 65 17.43 -3.03 12.73
CA GLN A 65 17.34 -1.85 13.57
C GLN A 65 18.66 -1.71 14.33
N GLN A 66 19.25 -0.51 14.24
CA GLN A 66 20.37 -0.15 15.11
C GLN A 66 19.95 -0.35 16.58
N PRO A 67 20.76 -1.02 17.40
CA PRO A 67 20.46 -1.18 18.82
C PRO A 67 20.30 0.20 19.47
N LYS A 68 19.31 0.33 20.35
CA LYS A 68 19.00 1.57 21.07
C LYS A 68 20.02 1.88 22.16
#